data_AF-A0A924Y6X3-F1
#
_entry.id   AF-A0A924Y6X3-F1
#
_cell.length_a   1.000
_cell.length_b   1.000
_cell.length_c   1.000
_cell.angle_alpha   90.00
_cell.angle_beta   90.00
_cell.angle_gamma   90.00
#
_symmetry.space_group_name_H-M   'P 1'
#
loop_
_entity.id
_entity.type
_entity.pdbx_description
1 polymer ?
#
loop_
_entity_poly.entity_id
_entity_poly.type
_entity_poly.pdbx_seq_one_letter_code
_entity_poly.pdbx_strand_id
1 'polypeptide(L)'
;MKGADASSVLRSEHPDWYQALFAPSVRAGLLSPATLAGYRAGQVYIYGSRHVPLPAHAVGDAMETLFDLVASEENAAVRAVLGHFLFVYIHPYSDGNGRMARFLMNALFAGGGFPWIVIHLGSRDRYMGALESASVDGDIKPFAACVLEEMDANRKNNALGTLFGFLRNARLMPPGNTGCVRKTGAAPTNGGSRKREI
;
A
#
# COMPACT_ATOMS: atom_id res chain seq x y z
N MET A 1 13.30 -1.30 -2.73
CA MET A 1 13.63 -0.93 -4.11
C MET A 1 15.10 -0.54 -4.15
N LYS A 2 15.96 -1.30 -4.84
CA LYS A 2 17.37 -0.90 -5.06
C LYS A 2 17.42 -0.04 -6.32
N GLY A 3 17.69 1.26 -6.19
CA GLY A 3 18.28 2.13 -7.22
C GLY A 3 17.51 2.43 -8.53
N ALA A 4 16.39 1.77 -8.83
CA ALA A 4 15.57 2.10 -10.00
C ALA A 4 14.62 3.27 -9.68
N ASP A 5 14.44 4.21 -10.63
CA ASP A 5 13.44 5.27 -10.55
C ASP A 5 12.04 4.64 -10.42
N ALA A 6 11.21 5.15 -9.50
CA ALA A 6 9.90 4.59 -9.19
C ALA A 6 8.99 4.53 -10.44
N SER A 7 9.21 5.46 -11.38
CA SER A 7 8.48 5.57 -12.65
C SER A 7 8.83 4.47 -13.64
N SER A 8 10.11 4.08 -13.73
CA SER A 8 10.55 3.02 -14.65
C SER A 8 10.07 1.65 -14.19
N VAL A 9 10.11 1.41 -12.88
CA VAL A 9 9.51 0.22 -12.24
C VAL A 9 8.02 0.16 -12.52
N LEU A 10 7.32 1.30 -12.50
CA LEU A 10 5.90 1.34 -12.80
C LEU A 10 5.57 0.89 -14.22
N ARG A 11 6.33 1.39 -15.20
CA ARG A 11 6.15 1.02 -16.60
C ARG A 11 6.37 -0.48 -16.81
N SER A 12 7.44 -1.06 -16.26
CA SER A 12 7.78 -2.48 -16.49
C SER A 12 6.97 -3.46 -15.64
N GLU A 13 6.69 -3.14 -14.38
CA GLU A 13 6.17 -4.11 -13.41
C GLU A 13 4.64 -4.11 -13.26
N HIS A 14 3.94 -3.07 -13.70
CA HIS A 14 2.48 -3.02 -13.53
C HIS A 14 1.71 -4.22 -14.16
N PRO A 15 2.15 -4.84 -15.28
CA PRO A 15 1.48 -6.03 -15.79
C PRO A 15 1.67 -7.22 -14.84
N ASP A 16 2.85 -7.35 -14.23
CA ASP A 16 3.15 -8.43 -13.29
C ASP A 16 2.38 -8.27 -11.98
N TRP A 17 2.18 -7.03 -11.51
CA TRP A 17 1.30 -6.76 -10.37
C TRP A 17 -0.15 -7.12 -10.67
N TYR A 18 -0.62 -6.85 -11.89
CA TYR A 18 -1.96 -7.24 -12.32
C TYR A 18 -2.10 -8.76 -12.35
N GLN A 19 -1.12 -9.46 -12.92
CA GLN A 19 -1.08 -10.92 -12.93
C GLN A 19 -1.06 -11.48 -11.49
N ALA A 20 -0.24 -10.95 -10.60
CA ALA A 20 -0.18 -11.38 -9.21
C ALA A 20 -1.53 -11.20 -8.48
N LEU A 21 -2.24 -10.10 -8.78
CA LEU A 21 -3.54 -9.79 -8.18
C LEU A 21 -4.64 -10.76 -8.62
N PHE A 22 -4.62 -11.23 -9.88
CA PHE A 22 -5.73 -11.97 -10.48
C PHE A 22 -5.45 -13.43 -10.84
N ALA A 23 -4.19 -13.86 -10.89
CA ALA A 23 -3.83 -15.26 -11.15
C ALA A 23 -4.49 -16.26 -10.18
N PRO A 24 -4.67 -15.97 -8.88
CA PRO A 24 -5.44 -16.85 -7.99
C PRO A 24 -6.89 -17.05 -8.45
N SER A 25 -7.57 -16.00 -8.91
CA SER A 25 -8.95 -16.06 -9.40
C SER A 25 -9.06 -16.85 -10.71
N VAL A 26 -8.07 -16.73 -11.60
CA VAL A 26 -7.99 -17.55 -12.82
C VAL A 26 -7.75 -19.02 -12.48
N ARG A 27 -6.81 -19.32 -11.58
CA ARG A 27 -6.55 -20.71 -11.13
C ARG A 27 -7.75 -21.35 -10.46
N ALA A 28 -8.55 -20.56 -9.75
CA ALA A 28 -9.80 -21.01 -9.12
C ALA A 28 -10.96 -21.16 -10.12
N GLY A 29 -10.78 -20.84 -11.40
CA GLY A 29 -11.83 -20.89 -12.42
C GLY A 29 -12.88 -19.77 -12.32
N LEU A 30 -12.63 -18.74 -11.51
CA LEU A 30 -13.55 -17.61 -11.33
C LEU A 30 -13.42 -16.57 -12.46
N LEU A 31 -12.26 -16.52 -13.12
CA LEU A 31 -11.98 -15.62 -14.24
C LEU A 31 -11.33 -16.39 -15.39
N SER A 32 -11.53 -15.91 -16.63
CA SER A 32 -10.88 -16.51 -17.79
C SER A 32 -9.38 -16.21 -17.82
N PRO A 33 -8.53 -17.11 -18.37
CA PRO A 33 -7.11 -16.80 -18.60
C PRO A 33 -6.89 -15.56 -19.48
N ALA A 34 -7.80 -15.28 -20.41
CA ALA A 34 -7.73 -14.09 -21.28
C ALA A 34 -7.81 -12.77 -20.49
N THR A 35 -8.33 -12.79 -19.26
CA THR A 35 -8.32 -11.61 -18.37
C THR A 35 -6.89 -11.15 -18.08
N LEU A 36 -5.90 -12.04 -18.10
CA LEU A 36 -4.49 -11.71 -17.85
C LEU A 36 -3.69 -11.39 -19.13
N ALA A 37 -4.34 -11.37 -20.29
CA ALA A 37 -3.67 -11.21 -21.59
C ALA A 37 -3.19 -9.77 -21.89
N GLY A 38 -3.35 -8.85 -20.95
CA GLY A 38 -2.94 -7.45 -21.08
C GLY A 38 -4.10 -6.48 -20.86
N TYR A 39 -4.06 -5.34 -21.55
CA TYR A 39 -5.14 -4.36 -21.50
C TYR A 39 -6.42 -4.89 -22.15
N ARG A 40 -7.55 -4.29 -21.76
CA ARG A 40 -8.87 -4.69 -22.25
C ARG A 40 -8.96 -4.55 -23.78
N ALA A 41 -9.56 -5.55 -24.41
CA ALA A 41 -9.83 -5.54 -25.86
C ALA A 41 -11.17 -4.87 -26.21
N GLY A 42 -12.04 -4.63 -25.23
CA GLY A 42 -13.39 -4.09 -25.41
C GLY A 42 -13.63 -2.79 -24.65
N GLN A 43 -14.72 -2.11 -25.01
CA GLN A 43 -15.16 -0.94 -24.27
C GLN A 43 -15.73 -1.33 -22.90
N VAL A 44 -15.49 -0.50 -21.89
CA VAL A 44 -15.98 -0.71 -20.52
C VAL A 44 -16.63 0.56 -19.99
N TYR A 45 -17.43 0.42 -18.94
CA TYR A 45 -18.11 1.51 -18.26
C TYR A 45 -17.88 1.40 -16.76
N ILE A 46 -17.71 2.54 -16.09
CA ILE A 46 -17.50 2.59 -14.66
C ILE A 46 -18.87 2.73 -13.99
N TYR A 47 -19.26 1.72 -13.22
CA TYR A 47 -20.55 1.75 -12.52
C TYR A 47 -20.63 2.94 -11.55
N GLY A 48 -21.69 3.74 -11.67
CA GLY A 48 -21.92 4.91 -10.82
C GLY A 48 -21.12 6.15 -11.19
N SER A 49 -20.46 6.16 -12.36
CA SER A 49 -19.75 7.33 -12.90
C SER A 49 -20.35 7.78 -14.22
N ARG A 50 -20.35 9.08 -14.50
CA ARG A 50 -20.69 9.62 -15.84
C ARG A 50 -19.49 9.57 -16.79
N HIS A 51 -18.28 9.33 -16.29
CA HIS A 51 -17.08 9.18 -17.10
C HIS A 51 -17.14 7.90 -17.94
N VAL A 52 -16.85 8.05 -19.23
CA VAL A 52 -16.71 6.93 -20.16
C VAL A 52 -15.23 6.79 -20.51
N PRO A 53 -14.57 5.69 -20.11
CA PRO A 53 -13.18 5.45 -20.46
C PRO A 53 -12.92 5.46 -21.98
N LEU A 54 -11.65 5.70 -22.34
CA LEU A 54 -11.19 5.73 -23.72
C LEU A 54 -11.56 4.44 -24.47
N PRO A 55 -11.76 4.45 -25.80
CA PRO A 55 -11.95 3.20 -26.53
C PRO A 55 -10.71 2.31 -26.41
N ALA A 56 -10.90 0.98 -26.46
CA ALA A 56 -9.84 -0.01 -26.19
C ALA A 56 -8.56 0.20 -27.02
N HIS A 57 -8.68 0.61 -28.29
CA HIS A 57 -7.53 0.84 -29.16
C HIS A 57 -6.65 2.02 -28.73
N ALA A 58 -7.18 2.98 -27.96
CA ALA A 58 -6.44 4.14 -27.47
C ALA A 58 -5.79 3.91 -26.09
N VAL A 59 -6.07 2.77 -25.44
CA VAL A 59 -5.58 2.49 -24.08
C VAL A 59 -4.06 2.38 -24.04
N GLY A 60 -3.45 1.71 -25.04
CA GLY A 60 -1.99 1.56 -25.11
C GLY A 60 -1.27 2.90 -25.12
N ASP A 61 -1.63 3.78 -26.07
CA ASP A 61 -1.03 5.11 -26.22
C ASP A 61 -1.27 5.99 -24.97
N ALA A 62 -2.46 5.91 -24.38
CA ALA A 62 -2.78 6.64 -23.15
C ALA A 62 -1.95 6.16 -21.95
N MET A 63 -1.70 4.86 -21.84
CA MET A 63 -0.85 4.30 -20.79
C MET A 63 0.62 4.70 -20.97
N GLU A 64 1.13 4.71 -22.19
CA GLU A 64 2.49 5.22 -22.47
C GLU A 64 2.63 6.69 -22.09
N THR A 65 1.62 7.50 -22.45
CA THR A 65 1.56 8.92 -22.07
C THR A 65 1.51 9.10 -20.56
N LEU A 66 0.72 8.28 -19.84
CA LEU A 66 0.69 8.28 -18.38
C LEU A 66 2.09 8.03 -17.80
N PHE A 67 2.80 7.03 -18.30
CA PHE A 67 4.14 6.71 -17.79
C PHE A 67 5.16 7.83 -18.06
N ASP A 68 5.08 8.49 -19.20
CA ASP A 68 5.93 9.66 -19.52
C ASP A 68 5.65 10.82 -18.54
N LEU A 69 4.37 11.13 -18.30
CA LEU A 69 3.96 12.17 -17.35
C LEU A 69 4.46 11.86 -15.93
N VAL A 70 4.27 10.61 -15.47
CA VAL A 70 4.75 10.15 -14.16
C VAL A 70 6.27 10.26 -14.06
N ALA A 71 7.02 9.92 -15.11
CA ALA A 71 8.48 10.03 -15.12
C ALA A 71 8.96 11.50 -15.09
N SER A 72 8.22 12.41 -15.72
CA SER A 72 8.56 13.83 -15.80
C SER A 72 8.21 14.65 -14.55
N GLU A 73 7.30 14.17 -13.69
CA GLU A 73 6.84 14.91 -12.52
C GLU A 73 7.83 14.81 -11.36
N GLU A 74 8.53 15.90 -11.03
CA GLU A 74 9.58 15.91 -10.00
C GLU A 74 9.03 15.71 -8.58
N ASN A 75 7.82 16.19 -8.29
CA ASN A 75 7.23 16.08 -6.96
C ASN A 75 6.58 14.72 -6.77
N ALA A 76 7.18 13.86 -5.95
CA ALA A 76 6.70 12.50 -5.74
C ALA A 76 5.25 12.40 -5.21
N ALA A 77 4.78 13.39 -4.43
CA ALA A 77 3.40 13.41 -3.97
C ALA A 77 2.42 13.73 -5.09
N VAL A 78 2.74 14.74 -5.92
CA VAL A 78 1.96 15.09 -7.11
C VAL A 78 1.95 13.91 -8.09
N ARG A 79 3.12 13.31 -8.32
CA ARG A 79 3.30 12.11 -9.15
C ARG A 79 2.38 10.97 -8.72
N ALA A 80 2.31 10.68 -7.42
CA ALA A 80 1.47 9.61 -6.88
C ALA A 80 -0.03 9.89 -7.07
N VAL A 81 -0.47 11.12 -6.79
CA VAL A 81 -1.88 11.54 -6.94
C VAL A 81 -2.31 11.52 -8.41
N LEU A 82 -1.52 12.13 -9.30
CA LEU A 82 -1.81 12.13 -10.73
C LEU A 82 -1.73 10.73 -11.33
N GLY A 83 -0.71 9.96 -10.97
CA GLY A 83 -0.53 8.59 -11.42
C GLY A 83 -1.74 7.71 -11.08
N HIS A 84 -2.25 7.83 -9.85
CA HIS A 84 -3.49 7.17 -9.45
C HIS A 84 -4.68 7.60 -10.31
N PHE A 85 -4.95 8.90 -10.36
CA PHE A 85 -6.14 9.43 -11.01
C PHE A 85 -6.18 9.07 -12.49
N LEU A 86 -5.09 9.34 -13.22
CA LEU A 86 -5.00 9.07 -14.65
C LEU A 86 -5.11 7.57 -14.96
N PHE A 87 -4.55 6.69 -14.12
CA PHE A 87 -4.71 5.25 -14.29
C PHE A 87 -6.19 4.82 -14.22
N VAL A 88 -6.94 5.33 -13.23
CA VAL A 88 -8.37 5.04 -13.10
C VAL A 88 -9.17 5.66 -14.26
N TYR A 89 -8.77 6.84 -14.71
CA TYR A 89 -9.38 7.56 -15.82
C TYR A 89 -9.23 6.80 -17.15
N ILE A 90 -8.03 6.28 -17.43
CA ILE A 90 -7.75 5.45 -18.61
C ILE A 90 -8.49 4.10 -18.54
N HIS A 91 -8.54 3.53 -17.33
CA HIS A 91 -9.22 2.27 -17.05
C HIS A 91 -8.71 1.10 -17.93
N PRO A 92 -7.40 0.77 -17.87
CA PRO A 92 -6.76 -0.09 -18.86
C PRO A 92 -7.18 -1.57 -18.80
N TYR A 93 -7.70 -2.03 -17.67
CA TYR A 93 -8.09 -3.44 -17.47
C TYR A 93 -9.62 -3.62 -17.42
N SER A 94 -10.08 -4.86 -17.64
CA SER A 94 -11.51 -5.19 -17.55
C SER A 94 -12.05 -5.15 -16.12
N ASP A 95 -11.22 -5.47 -15.13
CA ASP A 95 -11.51 -5.34 -13.70
C ASP A 95 -10.20 -5.06 -12.96
N GLY A 96 -10.27 -4.51 -11.74
CA GLY A 96 -9.15 -4.31 -10.85
C GLY A 96 -8.52 -2.93 -10.89
N ASN A 97 -9.00 -2.04 -11.76
CA ASN A 97 -8.39 -0.72 -11.96
C ASN A 97 -8.24 0.08 -10.67
N GLY A 98 -9.24 0.08 -9.79
CA GLY A 98 -9.12 0.75 -8.49
C GLY A 98 -8.11 0.09 -7.54
N ARG A 99 -7.97 -1.24 -7.57
CA ARG A 99 -6.96 -1.96 -6.77
C ARG A 99 -5.55 -1.65 -7.28
N MET A 100 -5.37 -1.71 -8.59
CA MET A 100 -4.11 -1.34 -9.26
C MET A 100 -3.74 0.12 -9.01
N ALA A 101 -4.66 1.05 -9.15
CA ALA A 101 -4.40 2.48 -8.95
C ALA A 101 -3.95 2.79 -7.52
N ARG A 102 -4.58 2.19 -6.49
CA ARG A 102 -4.16 2.36 -5.09
C ARG A 102 -2.80 1.74 -4.82
N PHE A 103 -2.48 0.60 -5.45
CA PHE A 103 -1.16 -0.01 -5.32
C PHE A 103 -0.09 0.85 -6.00
N LEU A 104 -0.35 1.30 -7.23
CA LEU A 104 0.48 2.22 -8.00
C LEU A 104 0.78 3.51 -7.23
N MET A 105 -0.27 4.15 -6.68
CA MET A 105 -0.13 5.36 -5.85
C MET A 105 0.85 5.14 -4.69
N ASN A 106 0.71 4.01 -4.00
CA ASN A 106 1.55 3.66 -2.87
C ASN A 106 2.98 3.29 -3.27
N ALA A 107 3.18 2.65 -4.42
CA ALA A 107 4.50 2.40 -4.96
C ALA A 107 5.24 3.73 -5.27
N LEU A 108 4.53 4.71 -5.84
CA LEU A 108 5.06 6.06 -6.08
C LEU A 108 5.37 6.80 -4.79
N PHE A 109 4.46 6.77 -3.81
CA PHE A 109 4.71 7.35 -2.49
C PHE A 109 5.93 6.73 -1.82
N ALA A 110 6.03 5.40 -1.80
CA ALA A 110 7.17 4.70 -1.20
C ALA A 110 8.49 5.07 -1.89
N GLY A 111 8.50 5.21 -3.22
CA GLY A 111 9.65 5.68 -3.98
C GLY A 111 10.08 7.11 -3.63
N GLY A 112 9.13 7.97 -3.24
CA GLY A 112 9.37 9.33 -2.76
C GLY A 112 9.59 9.48 -1.25
N GLY A 113 9.67 8.38 -0.49
CA GLY A 113 9.83 8.42 0.97
C GLY A 113 8.56 8.76 1.76
N PHE A 114 7.38 8.75 1.11
CA PHE A 114 6.09 8.93 1.77
C PHE A 114 5.60 7.61 2.38
N PRO A 115 4.79 7.67 3.46
CA PRO A 115 4.23 6.47 4.06
C PRO A 115 3.23 5.79 3.11
N TRP A 116 3.10 4.47 3.26
CA TRP A 116 2.00 3.73 2.66
C TRP A 116 0.67 4.18 3.26
N ILE A 117 -0.33 4.45 2.41
CA ILE A 117 -1.67 4.87 2.82
C ILE A 117 -2.72 3.85 2.39
N VAL A 118 -3.69 3.64 3.27
CA VAL A 118 -4.92 2.89 3.00
C VAL A 118 -6.06 3.88 2.89
N ILE A 119 -6.81 3.83 1.78
CA ILE A 119 -8.09 4.53 1.67
C ILE A 119 -9.12 3.73 2.47
N HIS A 120 -9.54 4.25 3.61
CA HIS A 120 -10.43 3.51 4.52
C HIS A 120 -11.84 3.34 3.93
N LEU A 121 -12.51 2.24 4.29
CA LEU A 121 -13.89 1.93 3.86
C LEU A 121 -14.88 3.05 4.21
N GLY A 122 -14.73 3.68 5.37
CA GLY A 122 -15.57 4.80 5.80
C GLY A 122 -15.46 6.05 4.90
N SER A 123 -14.39 6.15 4.11
CA SER A 123 -14.15 7.26 3.19
C SER A 123 -14.52 6.92 1.75
N ARG A 124 -15.10 5.74 1.48
CA ARG A 124 -15.40 5.25 0.13
C ARG A 124 -16.21 6.26 -0.67
N ASP A 125 -17.29 6.77 -0.12
CA ASP A 125 -18.20 7.65 -0.88
C ASP A 125 -17.54 8.99 -1.21
N ARG A 126 -16.75 9.53 -0.28
CA ARG A 126 -15.91 10.73 -0.51
C ARG A 126 -14.88 10.47 -1.61
N TYR A 127 -14.17 9.34 -1.54
CA TYR A 127 -13.17 8.96 -2.53
C TYR A 127 -13.79 8.79 -3.93
N MET A 128 -14.94 8.11 -4.03
CA MET A 128 -15.64 7.93 -5.29
C MET A 128 -16.18 9.26 -5.84
N GLY A 129 -16.77 10.10 -5.00
CA GLY A 129 -17.26 11.43 -5.41
C GLY A 129 -16.12 12.35 -5.86
N ALA A 130 -14.96 12.26 -5.20
CA ALA A 130 -13.78 13.01 -5.60
C ALA A 130 -13.19 12.56 -6.95
N LEU A 131 -13.23 11.25 -7.24
CA LEU A 131 -12.86 10.73 -8.56
C LEU A 131 -13.85 11.17 -9.65
N GLU A 132 -15.15 11.18 -9.36
CA GLU A 132 -16.18 11.67 -10.29
C GLU A 132 -16.00 13.16 -10.61
N SER A 133 -15.73 13.99 -9.59
CA SER A 133 -15.45 15.41 -9.80
C SER A 133 -14.22 15.64 -10.66
N ALA A 134 -13.16 14.85 -10.44
CA ALA A 134 -11.95 14.93 -11.24
C ALA A 134 -12.16 14.45 -12.69
N SER A 135 -12.92 13.37 -12.89
CA SER A 135 -13.10 12.77 -14.22
C SER A 135 -14.12 13.50 -15.08
N VAL A 136 -15.15 14.10 -14.48
CA VAL A 136 -16.26 14.70 -15.22
C VAL A 136 -16.20 16.23 -15.22
N ASP A 137 -15.88 16.83 -14.07
CA ASP A 137 -15.88 18.28 -13.92
C ASP A 137 -14.47 18.89 -14.06
N GLY A 138 -13.44 18.03 -14.16
CA GLY A 138 -12.04 18.43 -14.28
C GLY A 138 -11.42 18.98 -13.00
N ASP A 139 -12.11 18.87 -11.86
CA ASP A 139 -11.60 19.33 -10.57
C ASP A 139 -10.96 18.19 -9.78
N ILE A 140 -9.63 18.12 -9.81
CA ILE A 140 -8.86 17.11 -9.08
C ILE A 140 -8.66 17.46 -7.60
N LYS A 141 -8.94 18.69 -7.17
CA LYS A 141 -8.63 19.15 -5.81
C LYS A 141 -9.33 18.32 -4.73
N PRO A 142 -10.61 17.91 -4.88
CA PRO A 142 -11.25 17.02 -3.91
C PRO A 142 -10.54 15.68 -3.76
N PHE A 143 -9.97 15.15 -4.85
CA PHE A 143 -9.25 13.88 -4.84
C PHE A 143 -7.90 14.03 -4.11
N ALA A 144 -7.14 15.07 -4.41
CA ALA A 144 -5.90 15.38 -3.71
C ALA A 144 -6.13 15.60 -2.20
N ALA A 145 -7.19 16.34 -1.83
CA ALA A 145 -7.58 16.55 -0.43
C ALA A 145 -7.94 15.24 0.27
N CYS A 146 -8.74 14.38 -0.38
CA CYS A 146 -9.08 13.05 0.15
C CYS A 146 -7.82 12.22 0.42
N VAL A 147 -6.85 12.21 -0.49
CA VAL A 147 -5.58 11.48 -0.31
C VAL A 147 -4.78 12.03 0.87
N LEU A 148 -4.70 13.35 1.02
CA LEU A 148 -4.01 14.00 2.14
C LEU A 148 -4.65 13.65 3.49
N GLU A 149 -5.98 13.71 3.58
CA GLU A 149 -6.72 13.36 4.80
C GLU A 149 -6.52 11.88 5.17
N GLU A 150 -6.52 10.99 4.18
CA GLU A 150 -6.20 9.57 4.41
C GLU A 150 -4.77 9.40 4.88
N MET A 151 -3.80 10.13 4.31
CA MET A 151 -2.41 10.08 4.76
C MET A 151 -2.27 10.47 6.24
N ASP A 152 -2.95 11.53 6.67
CA ASP A 152 -2.98 11.96 8.08
C ASP A 152 -3.67 10.94 8.98
N ALA A 153 -4.78 10.34 8.54
CA ALA A 153 -5.47 9.29 9.28
C ALA A 153 -4.61 8.04 9.45
N ASN A 154 -3.92 7.61 8.39
CA ASN A 154 -2.98 6.48 8.43
C ASN A 154 -1.81 6.75 9.40
N ARG A 155 -1.28 7.98 9.42
CA ARG A 155 -0.21 8.36 10.36
C ARG A 155 -0.66 8.26 11.83
N LYS A 156 -1.86 8.73 12.15
CA LYS A 156 -2.44 8.64 13.51
C LYS A 156 -2.65 7.18 13.93
N ASN A 157 -3.19 6.36 13.03
CA ASN A 157 -3.41 4.94 13.28
C ASN A 157 -2.09 4.18 13.50
N ASN A 158 -1.05 4.50 12.73
CA ASN A 158 0.28 3.91 12.91
C ASN A 158 0.90 4.30 14.26
N ALA A 159 0.79 5.57 14.66
CA ALA A 159 1.28 6.02 15.97
C ALA A 159 0.57 5.31 17.13
N LEU A 160 -0.75 5.15 17.05
CA LEU A 160 -1.54 4.39 18.03
C LEU A 160 -1.14 2.91 18.05
N GLY A 161 -0.92 2.30 16.88
CA GLY A 161 -0.45 0.93 16.76
C GLY A 161 0.93 0.72 17.40
N THR A 162 1.87 1.64 17.17
CA THR A 162 3.19 1.62 17.82
C THR A 162 3.08 1.75 19.33
N LEU A 163 2.26 2.68 19.83
CA LEU A 163 2.05 2.85 21.27
C LEU A 163 1.41 1.60 21.90
N PHE A 164 0.41 1.01 21.25
CA PHE A 164 -0.22 -0.22 21.72
C PHE A 164 0.75 -1.40 21.68
N GLY A 165 1.58 -1.49 20.65
CA GLY A 165 2.67 -2.48 20.56
C GLY A 165 3.70 -2.33 21.68
N PHE A 166 4.09 -1.09 21.98
CA PHE A 166 4.98 -0.78 23.12
C PHE A 166 4.34 -1.18 24.45
N LEU A 167 3.09 -0.77 24.71
CA LEU A 167 2.37 -1.09 25.94
C LEU A 167 2.15 -2.60 26.11
N ARG A 168 1.91 -3.34 25.02
CA ARG A 168 1.75 -4.80 25.05
C ARG A 168 3.07 -5.52 25.34
N ASN A 169 4.19 -4.97 24.88
CA ASN A 169 5.53 -5.52 25.12
C ASN A 169 6.13 -5.05 26.46
N ALA A 170 5.64 -3.94 27.01
CA ALA A 170 5.91 -3.48 28.36
C ALA A 170 5.14 -4.33 29.39
N ARG A 171 5.38 -5.64 29.42
CA ARG A 171 4.93 -6.48 30.53
C ARG A 171 5.72 -6.02 31.77
N LEU A 172 5.00 -5.50 32.76
CA LEU A 172 5.52 -5.12 34.08
C LEU A 172 6.53 -6.17 34.54
N MET A 173 7.77 -5.75 34.81
CA MET A 173 8.71 -6.60 35.55
C MET A 173 7.97 -7.10 36.81
N PRO A 174 7.98 -8.41 37.09
CA PRO A 174 7.42 -8.89 38.34
C PRO A 174 8.13 -8.16 39.49
N PRO A 175 7.42 -7.76 40.56
CA PRO A 175 8.05 -7.08 41.68
C PRO A 175 9.22 -7.93 42.17
N GLY A 176 10.41 -7.35 42.11
CA GLY A 176 11.64 -7.97 42.58
C GLY A 176 11.42 -8.43 44.02
N ASN A 177 11.68 -9.71 44.27
CA ASN A 177 11.67 -10.28 45.60
C ASN A 177 12.72 -9.55 46.45
N THR A 178 12.31 -8.57 47.25
CA THR A 178 13.13 -8.00 48.32
C THR A 178 13.24 -9.05 49.41
N GLY A 179 14.10 -10.04 49.16
CA GLY A 179 14.52 -11.02 50.15
C GLY A 179 15.23 -10.30 51.29
N CYS A 180 14.51 -10.17 52.40
CA CYS A 180 15.01 -9.80 53.72
C CYS A 180 16.29 -10.59 54.03
N VAL A 181 17.43 -9.90 54.09
CA VAL A 181 18.70 -10.45 54.58
C VAL A 181 18.56 -10.70 56.07
N ARG A 182 18.20 -11.93 56.45
CA ARG A 182 18.39 -12.40 57.83
C ARG A 182 19.86 -12.72 58.03
N LYS A 183 20.52 -11.92 58.88
CA LYS A 183 21.81 -12.29 59.48
C LYS A 183 21.57 -13.45 60.45
N THR A 184 22.12 -14.61 60.14
CA THR A 184 22.49 -15.61 61.17
C THR A 184 23.84 -16.20 60.77
N GLY A 185 24.86 -15.89 61.55
CA GLY A 185 26.19 -16.46 61.39
C GLY A 185 26.28 -17.85 62.03
N ALA A 186 27.04 -18.73 61.39
CA ALA A 186 27.94 -19.69 62.01
C ALA A 186 28.81 -20.31 60.90
N ALA A 187 30.11 -20.32 61.13
CA ALA A 187 31.15 -20.81 60.22
C ALA A 187 31.42 -22.32 60.46
N PRO A 188 32.51 -22.91 59.94
CA PRO A 188 32.56 -23.61 58.65
C PRO A 188 32.93 -25.10 58.86
N THR A 189 32.96 -25.91 57.79
CA THR A 189 34.08 -26.84 57.50
C THR A 189 33.86 -27.75 56.29
N ASN A 190 34.91 -27.81 55.49
CA ASN A 190 35.55 -28.93 54.78
C ASN A 190 34.84 -29.84 53.76
N GLY A 191 35.64 -30.10 52.71
CA GLY A 191 35.63 -31.30 51.89
C GLY A 191 34.69 -31.19 50.70
N GLY A 192 35.08 -31.38 49.46
CA GLY A 192 36.27 -32.03 48.93
C GLY A 192 35.89 -32.60 47.56
N SER A 193 36.73 -32.32 46.58
CA SER A 193 37.09 -33.19 45.46
C SER A 193 36.05 -33.73 44.47
N ARG A 194 36.28 -33.31 43.20
CA ARG A 194 36.40 -34.12 41.97
C ARG A 194 35.10 -34.79 41.47
N LYS A 195 34.82 -34.99 40.18
CA LYS A 195 35.60 -35.19 38.92
C LYS A 195 34.75 -34.59 37.76
N ARG A 196 35.29 -34.00 36.68
CA ARG A 196 36.02 -34.60 35.53
C ARG A 196 35.35 -35.85 34.97
N GLU A 197 34.61 -35.69 33.88
CA GLU A 197 34.43 -36.70 32.83
C GLU A 197 34.19 -35.95 31.51
N ILE A 198 35.17 -36.15 30.61
CA ILE A 198 35.19 -36.11 29.14
C ILE A 198 34.10 -35.31 28.42
#